data_AF-A0A938CKL5-F1
#
_entry.id   AF-A0A938CKL5-F1
#
_cell.length_a   1.000
_cell.length_b   1.000
_cell.length_c   1.000
_cell.angle_alpha   90.00
_cell.angle_beta   90.00
_cell.angle_gamma   90.00
#
_symmetry.space_group_name_H-M   'P 1'
#
loop_
_entity.id
_entity.type
_entity.pdbx_description
1 polymer ?
#
loop_
_entity_poly.entity_id
_entity_poly.type
_entity_poly.pdbx_seq_one_letter_code
_entity_poly.pdbx_strand_id
1 'polypeptide(L)'
;MVSLDSPAPGSRDYLQLVGNSRGVFADGRGQDLTRNDPWEYRATLGEDSWEAEARLPLAAAGIRPGADGNTEVGFNLCRDQQRPAKRLSCWAPLTTSFHDYEGFGRLVLSTAPSAATREADRADAAPETVPVRLFVDWQALGLDPARTRITAPAIGGFQEAAEFAPDAAIPVRSGAGWLLVLEVRRAPRGASSRRRWAAVPDAVAPGSAATSAGP
;
A
#
# COMPACT_ATOMS: atom_id res chain seq x y z
N MET A 1 -10.19 8.32 -9.37
CA MET A 1 -10.09 9.61 -10.09
C MET A 1 -8.62 9.82 -10.41
N VAL A 2 -8.27 9.88 -11.68
CA VAL A 2 -6.91 10.16 -12.16
C VAL A 2 -6.93 11.58 -12.70
N SER A 3 -6.06 12.46 -12.22
CA SER A 3 -5.91 13.81 -12.77
C SER A 3 -4.52 13.92 -13.42
N LEU A 4 -4.47 14.27 -14.69
CA LEU A 4 -3.25 14.45 -15.47
C LEU A 4 -3.20 15.89 -15.96
N ASP A 5 -2.11 16.60 -15.72
CA ASP A 5 -1.92 17.94 -16.27
C ASP A 5 -1.55 17.87 -17.77
N SER A 6 -1.80 18.97 -18.49
CA SER A 6 -1.17 19.22 -19.79
C SER A 6 0.36 19.39 -19.59
N PRO A 7 1.21 19.32 -20.63
CA PRO A 7 2.65 19.10 -20.44
C PRO A 7 3.41 20.27 -19.80
N ALA A 8 2.71 21.31 -19.34
CA ALA A 8 3.24 22.34 -18.46
C ALA A 8 2.67 22.12 -17.05
N PRO A 9 3.48 21.61 -16.10
CA PRO A 9 3.05 21.41 -14.73
C PRO A 9 2.55 22.70 -14.07
N GLY A 10 1.45 22.61 -13.31
CA GLY A 10 0.82 23.76 -12.67
C GLY A 10 -0.08 24.55 -13.62
N SER A 11 -0.52 23.94 -14.72
CA SER A 11 -1.42 24.56 -15.67
C SER A 11 -2.89 24.42 -15.23
N ARG A 12 -3.69 25.46 -15.48
CA ARG A 12 -5.16 25.40 -15.37
C ARG A 12 -5.80 24.51 -16.43
N ASP A 13 -5.03 24.17 -17.44
CA ASP A 13 -5.42 23.36 -18.56
C ASP A 13 -4.98 21.92 -18.31
N TYR A 14 -5.76 21.15 -17.54
CA TYR A 14 -5.45 19.76 -17.19
C TYR A 14 -6.58 18.82 -17.63
N LEU A 15 -6.28 17.55 -17.78
CA LEU A 15 -7.22 16.46 -18.03
C LEU A 15 -7.60 15.78 -16.70
N GLN A 16 -8.89 15.76 -16.38
CA GLN A 16 -9.42 14.99 -15.26
C GLN A 16 -10.15 13.75 -15.78
N LEU A 17 -9.67 12.57 -15.43
CA LEU A 17 -10.26 11.28 -15.78
C LEU A 17 -10.91 10.66 -14.55
N VAL A 18 -12.21 10.44 -14.59
CA VAL A 18 -12.97 9.90 -13.46
C VAL A 18 -13.55 8.56 -13.86
N GLY A 19 -13.41 7.58 -12.99
CA GLY A 19 -14.00 6.25 -13.14
C GLY A 19 -14.39 5.69 -11.78
N ASN A 20 -15.40 4.83 -11.77
CA ASN A 20 -15.88 4.14 -10.56
C ASN A 20 -15.81 2.61 -10.68
N SER A 21 -16.15 1.91 -9.60
CA SER A 21 -16.10 0.45 -9.52
C SER A 21 -17.11 -0.28 -10.43
N ARG A 22 -18.07 0.43 -11.02
CA ARG A 22 -19.05 -0.12 -11.97
C ARG A 22 -18.57 -0.05 -13.42
N GLY A 23 -17.35 0.43 -13.67
CA GLY A 23 -16.85 0.66 -15.02
C GLY A 23 -17.46 1.90 -15.70
N VAL A 24 -18.16 2.76 -14.96
CA VAL A 24 -18.66 4.03 -15.48
C VAL A 24 -17.56 5.07 -15.35
N PHE A 25 -17.31 5.80 -16.44
CA PHE A 25 -16.24 6.78 -16.51
C PHE A 25 -16.67 8.03 -17.27
N ALA A 26 -15.95 9.13 -17.03
CA ALA A 26 -16.10 10.41 -17.69
C ALA A 26 -14.77 11.17 -17.64
N ASP A 27 -14.54 12.04 -18.61
CA ASP A 27 -13.39 12.95 -18.65
C ASP A 27 -13.83 14.41 -18.63
N GLY A 28 -12.87 15.28 -18.32
CA GLY A 28 -13.03 16.71 -18.43
C GLY A 28 -11.69 17.41 -18.63
N ARG A 29 -11.73 18.61 -19.21
CA ARG A 29 -10.57 19.51 -19.29
C ARG A 29 -10.78 20.68 -18.33
N GLY A 30 -9.98 20.74 -17.28
CA GLY A 30 -10.28 21.60 -16.14
C GLY A 30 -11.58 21.17 -15.46
N GLN A 31 -12.59 22.04 -15.47
CA GLN A 31 -13.95 21.74 -14.99
C GLN A 31 -14.96 21.57 -16.14
N ASP A 32 -14.51 21.63 -17.39
CA ASP A 32 -15.35 21.40 -18.57
C ASP A 32 -15.49 19.90 -18.83
N LEU A 33 -16.72 19.38 -18.71
CA LEU A 33 -17.08 17.98 -18.90
C LEU A 33 -17.64 17.67 -20.30
N THR A 34 -17.59 18.63 -21.24
CA THR A 34 -18.16 18.44 -22.59
C THR A 34 -17.25 17.65 -23.53
N ARG A 35 -16.02 17.37 -23.09
CA ARG A 35 -15.02 16.63 -23.85
C ARG A 35 -15.26 15.13 -23.77
N ASN A 36 -14.76 14.42 -24.78
CA ASN A 36 -14.79 12.97 -24.87
C ASN A 36 -13.50 12.50 -25.56
N ASP A 37 -12.40 12.54 -24.81
CA ASP A 37 -11.10 12.07 -25.30
C ASP A 37 -11.12 10.55 -25.55
N PRO A 38 -10.31 10.04 -26.50
CA PRO A 38 -10.25 8.61 -26.76
C PRO A 38 -9.42 7.90 -25.68
N TRP A 39 -10.01 7.68 -24.51
CA TRP A 39 -9.43 6.89 -23.43
C TRP A 39 -10.35 5.72 -23.08
N GLU A 40 -9.75 4.65 -22.57
CA GLU A 40 -10.48 3.46 -22.14
C GLU A 40 -10.37 3.33 -20.63
N TYR A 41 -11.44 2.84 -20.01
CA TYR A 41 -11.49 2.55 -18.58
C TYR A 41 -12.21 1.23 -18.35
N ARG A 42 -11.64 0.39 -17.50
CA ARG A 42 -12.28 -0.85 -17.05
C ARG A 42 -12.13 -0.98 -15.55
N ALA A 43 -13.18 -1.45 -14.90
CA ALA A 43 -13.14 -1.85 -13.50
C ALA A 43 -13.45 -3.34 -13.36
N THR A 44 -12.73 -4.01 -12.46
CA THR A 44 -12.95 -5.41 -12.11
C THR A 44 -13.28 -5.46 -10.62
N LEU A 45 -14.40 -6.09 -10.28
CA LEU A 45 -14.82 -6.30 -8.90
C LEU A 45 -14.20 -7.60 -8.35
N GLY A 46 -13.63 -7.51 -7.15
CA GLY A 46 -13.31 -8.64 -6.29
C GLY A 46 -14.35 -8.80 -5.18
N GLU A 47 -14.13 -9.73 -4.27
CA GLU A 47 -15.02 -10.00 -3.13
C GLU A 47 -15.11 -8.78 -2.19
N ASP A 48 -13.94 -8.23 -1.80
CA ASP A 48 -13.83 -7.09 -0.87
C ASP A 48 -13.04 -5.91 -1.47
N SER A 49 -12.74 -5.97 -2.76
CA SER A 49 -11.91 -4.99 -3.45
C SER A 49 -12.44 -4.71 -4.85
N TRP A 50 -11.89 -3.69 -5.49
CA TRP A 50 -12.02 -3.52 -6.92
C TRP A 50 -10.73 -2.90 -7.46
N GLU A 51 -10.45 -3.22 -8.70
CA GLU A 51 -9.33 -2.70 -9.45
C GLU A 51 -9.86 -1.93 -10.64
N ALA A 52 -9.09 -0.95 -11.10
CA ALA A 52 -9.36 -0.31 -12.37
C ALA A 52 -8.10 -0.07 -13.17
N GLU A 53 -8.28 -0.18 -14.48
CA GLU A 53 -7.27 0.05 -15.48
C GLU A 53 -7.76 1.15 -16.41
N ALA A 54 -6.88 2.10 -16.73
CA ALA A 54 -7.14 3.18 -17.68
C ALA A 54 -6.06 3.20 -18.74
N ARG A 55 -6.46 3.35 -20.00
CA ARG A 55 -5.56 3.49 -21.14
C ARG A 55 -5.80 4.84 -21.79
N LEU A 56 -4.77 5.69 -21.76
CA LEU A 56 -4.78 7.01 -22.37
C LEU A 56 -3.72 7.09 -23.45
N PRO A 57 -4.09 7.29 -24.73
CA PRO A 57 -3.14 7.70 -25.75
C PRO A 57 -2.59 9.09 -25.39
N LEU A 58 -1.33 9.15 -24.95
CA LEU A 58 -0.68 10.40 -24.53
C LEU A 58 -0.78 11.49 -25.61
N ALA A 59 -0.71 11.09 -26.88
CA ALA A 59 -0.85 12.02 -27.99
C ALA A 59 -2.24 12.71 -28.03
N ALA A 60 -3.31 11.99 -27.70
CA ALA A 60 -4.66 12.55 -27.62
C ALA A 60 -4.84 13.50 -26.42
N ALA A 61 -4.08 13.28 -25.35
CA ALA A 61 -3.99 14.19 -24.21
C ALA A 61 -3.14 15.45 -24.47
N GLY A 62 -2.56 15.59 -25.66
CA GLY A 62 -1.66 16.71 -25.99
C GLY A 62 -0.24 16.54 -25.43
N ILE A 63 0.08 15.40 -24.83
CA ILE A 63 1.41 15.09 -24.30
C ILE A 63 2.27 14.58 -25.45
N ARG A 64 3.48 15.15 -25.61
CA ARG A 64 4.45 14.79 -26.66
C ARG A 64 5.85 14.67 -26.05
N PRO A 65 6.69 13.74 -26.51
CA PRO A 65 8.10 13.67 -26.14
C PRO A 65 8.79 15.03 -26.29
N GLY A 66 9.55 15.46 -25.28
CA GLY A 66 10.46 16.59 -25.39
C GLY A 66 11.64 16.29 -26.32
N ALA A 67 12.45 17.31 -26.61
CA ALA A 67 13.59 17.20 -27.52
C ALA A 67 14.67 16.22 -27.03
N ASP A 68 14.79 16.05 -25.71
CA ASP A 68 15.68 15.09 -25.04
C ASP A 68 15.03 13.71 -24.85
N GLY A 69 13.81 13.51 -25.37
CA GLY A 69 13.04 12.28 -25.21
C GLY A 69 12.29 12.18 -23.89
N ASN A 70 12.36 13.18 -23.01
CA ASN A 70 11.61 13.25 -21.76
C ASN A 70 10.46 14.25 -21.87
N THR A 71 9.37 13.96 -21.19
CA THR A 71 8.25 14.88 -21.02
C THR A 71 7.85 14.90 -19.57
N GLU A 72 7.92 16.08 -18.96
CA GLU A 72 7.43 16.27 -17.60
C GLU A 72 5.98 16.72 -17.63
N VAL A 73 5.14 16.12 -16.80
CA VAL A 73 3.72 16.47 -16.65
C VAL A 73 3.39 16.62 -15.17
N GLY A 74 2.43 17.50 -14.85
CA GLY A 74 1.75 17.44 -13.57
C GLY A 74 0.90 16.17 -13.50
N PHE A 75 0.90 15.47 -12.37
CA PHE A 75 0.15 14.23 -12.21
C PHE A 75 -0.38 14.07 -10.79
N ASN A 76 -1.59 13.58 -10.67
CA ASN A 76 -2.11 13.08 -9.41
C ASN A 76 -3.05 11.89 -9.61
N LEU A 77 -3.08 10.99 -8.63
CA LEU A 77 -4.02 9.88 -8.55
C LEU A 77 -4.78 9.97 -7.24
N CYS A 78 -6.09 10.14 -7.33
CA CYS A 78 -6.96 10.35 -6.18
C CYS A 78 -8.06 9.29 -6.07
N ARG A 79 -8.39 8.93 -4.84
CA ARG A 79 -9.52 8.10 -4.48
C ARG A 79 -10.58 8.97 -3.84
N ASP A 80 -11.77 8.93 -4.42
CA ASP A 80 -12.96 9.57 -3.89
C ASP A 80 -13.98 8.49 -3.48
N GLN A 81 -14.16 8.31 -2.17
CA GLN A 81 -15.26 7.56 -1.62
C GLN A 81 -16.21 8.52 -0.91
N GLN A 82 -17.45 8.59 -1.38
CA GLN A 82 -18.50 9.40 -0.75
C GLN A 82 -19.31 8.60 0.29
N ARG A 83 -19.52 7.31 0.04
CA ARG A 83 -20.33 6.39 0.85
C ARG A 83 -19.58 5.05 1.06
N PRO A 84 -19.81 4.33 2.17
CA PRO A 84 -20.71 4.64 3.29
C PRO A 84 -20.22 5.80 4.17
N ALA A 85 -18.94 6.14 4.09
CA ALA A 85 -18.37 7.32 4.73
C ALA A 85 -17.44 8.04 3.75
N LYS A 86 -17.31 9.36 3.91
CA LYS A 86 -16.37 10.16 3.12
C LYS A 86 -14.94 9.76 3.43
N ARG A 87 -14.18 9.34 2.41
CA ARG A 87 -12.74 9.04 2.48
C ARG A 87 -12.10 9.54 1.19
N LEU A 88 -11.26 10.56 1.32
CA LEU A 88 -10.52 11.15 0.22
C LEU A 88 -9.03 10.88 0.45
N SER A 89 -8.32 10.51 -0.60
CA SER A 89 -6.86 10.38 -0.59
C SER A 89 -6.30 10.67 -1.97
N CYS A 90 -5.09 11.20 -2.04
CA CYS A 90 -4.34 11.42 -3.28
C CYS A 90 -2.91 10.95 -3.11
N TRP A 91 -2.26 10.58 -4.22
CA TRP A 91 -0.84 10.27 -4.25
C TRP A 91 -0.01 11.52 -3.91
N ALA A 92 -0.20 12.62 -4.64
CA ALA A 92 0.36 13.91 -4.26
C ALA A 92 -0.62 14.63 -3.30
N PRO A 93 -0.18 15.08 -2.10
CA PRO A 93 -1.05 15.76 -1.15
C PRO A 93 -1.64 17.04 -1.71
N LEU A 94 -2.96 17.20 -1.60
CA LEU A 94 -3.69 18.41 -1.96
C LEU A 94 -4.32 19.04 -0.72
N THR A 95 -4.41 20.37 -0.68
CA THR A 95 -4.88 21.10 0.52
C THR A 95 -6.34 21.52 0.43
N THR A 96 -6.84 21.78 -0.79
CA THR A 96 -8.16 22.39 -0.99
C THR A 96 -9.13 21.52 -1.78
N SER A 97 -8.73 21.07 -2.97
CA SER A 97 -9.62 20.41 -3.93
C SER A 97 -8.84 19.49 -4.88
N PHE A 98 -9.51 18.53 -5.53
CA PHE A 98 -8.91 17.72 -6.62
C PHE A 98 -8.60 18.53 -7.88
N HIS A 99 -9.05 19.78 -7.93
CA HIS A 99 -8.76 20.76 -8.98
C HIS A 99 -7.59 21.70 -8.61
N ASP A 100 -6.90 21.45 -7.49
CA ASP A 100 -5.71 22.19 -7.04
C ASP A 100 -4.48 21.75 -7.87
N TYR A 101 -4.46 22.14 -9.14
CA TYR A 101 -3.47 21.73 -10.14
C TYR A 101 -2.04 22.18 -9.77
N GLU A 102 -1.89 23.20 -8.94
CA GLU A 102 -0.58 23.66 -8.42
C GLU A 102 0.03 22.64 -7.44
N GLY A 103 -0.80 21.84 -6.79
CA GLY A 103 -0.38 20.77 -5.86
C GLY A 103 -0.11 19.42 -6.53
N PHE A 104 -0.23 19.30 -7.86
CA PHE A 104 0.05 18.03 -8.54
C PHE A 104 1.52 17.64 -8.41
N GLY A 105 1.77 16.34 -8.26
CA GLY A 105 3.10 15.78 -8.32
C GLY A 105 3.68 15.89 -9.73
N ARG A 106 4.96 15.53 -9.89
CA ARG A 106 5.64 15.56 -11.19
C ARG A 106 5.86 14.14 -11.68
N LEU A 107 5.43 13.87 -12.91
CA LEU A 107 5.68 12.62 -13.60
C LEU A 107 6.54 12.90 -14.82
N VAL A 108 7.70 12.24 -14.91
CA VAL A 108 8.56 12.30 -16.10
C VAL A 108 8.32 11.05 -16.93
N LEU A 109 7.81 11.25 -18.15
CA LEU A 109 7.63 10.23 -19.16
C LEU A 109 8.87 10.22 -20.05
N SER A 110 9.61 9.11 -20.06
CA SER A 110 10.85 8.96 -20.82
C SER A 110 10.65 7.97 -21.95
N THR A 111 11.19 8.30 -23.13
CA THR A 111 11.29 7.38 -24.27
C THR A 111 12.53 6.47 -24.21
N ALA A 112 13.41 6.65 -23.21
CA ALA A 112 14.58 5.81 -23.04
C ALA A 112 14.21 4.35 -22.71
N PRO A 113 14.82 3.33 -23.36
CA PRO A 113 14.41 1.92 -23.25
C PRO A 113 14.50 1.31 -21.84
N SER A 114 15.34 1.89 -20.97
CA SER A 114 15.67 1.38 -19.63
C SER A 114 15.21 2.32 -18.50
N ALA A 115 14.34 3.29 -18.81
CA ALA A 115 13.73 4.12 -17.78
C ALA A 115 12.80 3.28 -16.91
N ALA A 116 13.26 2.88 -15.73
CA ALA A 116 12.38 2.34 -14.70
C ALA A 116 11.53 3.48 -14.12
N THR A 117 10.23 3.22 -13.91
CA THR A 117 9.39 4.11 -13.11
C THR A 117 9.98 4.16 -11.70
N ARG A 118 10.38 5.36 -11.27
CA ARG A 118 10.88 5.62 -9.92
C ARG A 118 10.22 6.87 -9.38
N GLU A 119 9.86 6.85 -8.12
CA GLU A 119 9.60 8.07 -7.38
C GLU A 119 10.95 8.79 -7.22
N ALA A 120 11.01 10.05 -7.65
CA ALA A 120 12.18 10.87 -7.49
C ALA A 120 11.86 11.96 -6.48
N ASP A 121 12.72 12.11 -5.48
CA ASP A 121 12.61 13.21 -4.55
C ASP A 121 12.74 14.52 -5.30
N ARG A 122 11.86 15.47 -4.98
CA ARG A 122 12.04 16.87 -5.38
C ARG A 122 13.45 17.28 -4.95
N ALA A 123 14.28 17.68 -5.91
CA ALA A 123 15.59 18.24 -5.60
C ALA A 123 15.39 19.62 -4.95
N ASP A 124 15.18 19.65 -3.64
CA ASP A 124 15.27 20.86 -2.82
C ASP A 124 15.82 20.52 -1.43
N ALA A 125 16.96 21.15 -1.13
CA ALA A 125 17.78 21.10 0.09
C ALA A 125 18.55 19.80 0.39
N ALA A 126 19.74 19.98 0.98
CA ALA A 126 20.64 18.91 1.41
C ALA A 126 19.90 17.87 2.28
N PRO A 127 20.26 16.57 2.19
CA PRO A 127 19.54 15.51 2.88
C PRO A 127 19.59 15.70 4.40
N GLU A 128 18.54 16.29 4.96
CA GLU A 128 18.35 16.38 6.41
C GLU A 128 17.75 15.06 6.90
N THR A 129 18.36 14.48 7.93
CA THR A 129 17.81 13.30 8.61
C THR A 129 17.06 13.78 9.83
N VAL A 130 15.74 13.57 9.83
CA VAL A 130 14.86 13.97 10.93
C VAL A 130 14.54 12.75 11.78
N PRO A 131 14.72 12.81 13.11
CA PRO A 131 14.26 11.76 14.00
C PRO A 131 12.73 11.81 14.12
N VAL A 132 12.04 10.74 13.72
CA VAL A 132 10.58 10.61 13.88
C VAL A 132 10.25 9.52 14.88
N ARG A 133 9.13 9.65 15.59
CA ARG A 133 8.62 8.60 16.49
C ARG A 133 7.34 8.02 15.91
N LEU A 134 7.26 6.70 15.85
CA LEU A 134 6.03 6.03 15.47
C LEU A 134 5.03 6.09 16.62
N PHE A 135 3.83 6.55 16.32
CA PHE A 135 2.68 6.37 17.19
C PHE A 135 1.91 5.15 16.71
N VAL A 136 1.98 4.06 17.48
CA VAL A 136 1.35 2.78 17.14
C VAL A 136 0.24 2.48 18.14
N ASP A 137 -0.97 2.25 17.65
CA ASP A 137 -2.06 1.72 18.46
C ASP A 137 -1.87 0.19 18.63
N TRP A 138 -1.08 -0.17 19.63
CA TRP A 138 -0.74 -1.56 19.93
C TRP A 138 -1.97 -2.43 20.23
N GLN A 139 -2.97 -1.83 20.88
CA GLN A 139 -4.21 -2.52 21.23
C GLN A 139 -5.03 -2.86 19.98
N ALA A 140 -5.16 -1.90 19.05
CA ALA A 140 -5.85 -2.14 17.78
C ALA A 140 -5.15 -3.21 16.93
N LEU A 141 -3.82 -3.32 17.03
CA LEU A 141 -3.02 -4.34 16.34
C LEU A 141 -2.99 -5.69 17.06
N GLY A 142 -3.49 -5.79 18.30
CA GLY A 142 -3.39 -6.99 19.12
C GLY A 142 -1.94 -7.36 19.48
N LEU A 143 -1.04 -6.38 19.47
CA LEU A 143 0.38 -6.55 19.75
C LEU A 143 0.72 -6.01 21.14
N ASP A 144 1.62 -6.69 21.84
CA ASP A 144 2.20 -6.19 23.08
C ASP A 144 3.53 -5.49 22.74
N PRO A 145 3.67 -4.17 22.97
CA PRO A 145 4.91 -3.46 22.67
C PRO A 145 6.11 -4.05 23.41
N ALA A 146 5.93 -4.55 24.64
CA ALA A 146 7.02 -5.18 25.40
C ALA A 146 7.52 -6.50 24.77
N ARG A 147 6.74 -7.06 23.85
CA ARG A 147 7.03 -8.31 23.14
C ARG A 147 7.19 -8.13 21.65
N THR A 148 7.13 -6.90 21.15
CA THR A 148 7.20 -6.62 19.71
C THR A 148 8.56 -6.04 19.36
N ARG A 149 9.14 -6.58 18.29
CA ARG A 149 10.38 -6.11 17.69
C ARG A 149 10.03 -5.35 16.42
N ILE A 150 10.56 -4.14 16.25
CA ILE A 150 10.46 -3.42 14.98
C ILE A 150 11.78 -3.61 14.24
N THR A 151 11.72 -4.20 13.04
CA THR A 151 12.90 -4.39 12.19
C THR A 151 12.69 -3.73 10.84
N ALA A 152 13.79 -3.29 10.25
CA ALA A 152 13.86 -2.87 8.87
C ALA A 152 14.74 -3.86 8.12
N PRO A 153 14.21 -4.69 7.21
CA PRO A 153 15.04 -5.62 6.44
C PRO A 153 15.91 -4.87 5.44
N ALA A 154 17.10 -5.39 5.13
CA ALA A 154 17.91 -4.82 4.06
C ALA A 154 17.23 -5.02 2.70
N ILE A 155 17.06 -3.94 1.94
CA ILE A 155 16.53 -3.96 0.58
C ILE A 155 17.50 -3.15 -0.29
N GLY A 156 18.17 -3.83 -1.21
CA GLY A 156 19.19 -3.23 -2.07
C GLY A 156 18.63 -2.02 -2.84
N GLY A 157 19.31 -0.88 -2.73
CA GLY A 157 18.92 0.37 -3.37
C GLY A 157 17.79 1.15 -2.67
N PHE A 158 17.24 0.65 -1.55
CA PHE A 158 16.14 1.29 -0.83
C PHE A 158 16.47 1.58 0.65
N GLN A 159 16.85 0.56 1.43
CA GLN A 159 17.14 0.70 2.87
C GLN A 159 18.20 -0.31 3.36
N GLU A 160 18.96 0.06 4.40
CA GLU A 160 19.86 -0.86 5.11
C GLU A 160 19.12 -1.68 6.17
N ALA A 161 19.75 -2.71 6.74
CA ALA A 161 19.15 -3.43 7.86
C ALA A 161 19.19 -2.59 9.14
N ALA A 162 18.07 -2.49 9.85
CA ALA A 162 18.01 -1.81 11.14
C ALA A 162 17.03 -2.49 12.12
N GLU A 163 17.18 -2.19 13.40
CA GLU A 163 16.25 -2.60 14.46
C GLU A 163 15.94 -1.40 15.34
N PHE A 164 14.67 -1.24 15.70
CA PHE A 164 14.19 -0.14 16.52
C PHE A 164 13.38 -0.66 17.71
N ALA A 165 13.53 -0.02 18.86
CA ALA A 165 12.60 -0.23 19.96
C ALA A 165 11.24 0.42 19.63
N PRO A 166 10.12 -0.08 20.20
CA PRO A 166 8.78 0.47 19.96
C PRO A 166 8.63 1.99 20.17
N ASP A 167 9.43 2.55 21.08
CA ASP A 167 9.44 3.97 21.46
C ASP A 167 10.66 4.74 20.90
N ALA A 168 11.57 4.06 20.20
CA ALA A 168 12.77 4.68 19.66
C ALA A 168 12.44 5.69 18.55
N ALA A 169 13.25 6.74 18.47
CA ALA A 169 13.24 7.61 17.31
C ALA A 169 13.89 6.89 16.12
N ILE A 170 13.24 6.95 14.96
CA ILE A 170 13.70 6.37 13.71
C ILE A 170 14.25 7.50 12.84
N PRO A 171 15.49 7.40 12.35
CA PRO A 171 16.06 8.41 11.46
C PRO A 171 15.44 8.29 10.08
N VAL A 172 14.76 9.34 9.61
CA VAL A 172 14.22 9.39 8.24
C VAL A 172 14.92 10.51 7.50
N ARG A 173 15.63 10.14 6.42
CA ARG A 173 16.19 11.13 5.49
C ARG A 173 15.03 11.75 4.71
N SER A 174 15.06 13.07 4.48
CA SER A 174 14.13 13.72 3.57
C SER A 174 14.03 12.96 2.24
N GLY A 175 12.82 12.63 1.81
CA GLY A 175 12.56 11.84 0.60
C GLY A 175 12.73 10.32 0.71
N ALA A 176 13.34 9.83 1.80
CA ALA A 176 13.44 8.39 2.07
C ALA A 176 12.29 7.88 2.94
N GLY A 177 12.10 6.56 2.91
CA GLY A 177 11.15 5.86 3.77
C GLY A 177 11.76 4.57 4.33
N TRP A 178 11.12 4.04 5.37
CA TRP A 178 11.43 2.73 5.92
C TRP A 178 10.26 1.78 5.69
N LEU A 179 10.54 0.60 5.14
CA LEU A 179 9.71 -0.56 5.35
C LEU A 179 10.06 -1.17 6.70
N LEU A 180 9.07 -1.19 7.60
CA LEU A 180 9.21 -1.72 8.96
C LEU A 180 8.34 -2.97 9.12
N VAL A 181 8.92 -3.99 9.74
CA VAL A 181 8.27 -5.25 10.09
C VAL A 181 8.14 -5.31 11.60
N LEU A 182 6.91 -5.52 12.08
CA LEU A 182 6.60 -5.67 13.51
C LEU A 182 6.41 -7.16 13.81
N GLU A 183 7.30 -7.72 14.62
CA GLU A 183 7.29 -9.15 14.95
C GLU A 183 7.11 -9.39 16.45
N VAL A 184 6.16 -10.26 16.82
CA VAL A 184 6.02 -10.72 18.21
C VAL A 184 7.11 -11.72 18.54
N ARG A 185 7.95 -11.41 19.52
CA ARG A 185 8.87 -12.39 20.13
C ARG A 185 8.05 -13.48 20.81
N ARG A 186 8.04 -14.67 20.21
CA ARG A 186 7.64 -15.89 20.93
C ARG A 186 8.69 -16.18 21.98
N ALA A 187 8.24 -16.45 23.21
CA ALA A 187 9.13 -17.00 24.23
C ALA A 187 9.76 -18.31 23.70
N PRO A 188 11.03 -18.61 24.03
CA PRO A 188 11.56 -19.94 23.77
C PRO A 188 10.60 -20.94 24.43
N ARG A 189 10.13 -21.91 23.65
CA ARG A 189 9.36 -23.03 24.20
C ARG A 189 10.27 -23.73 25.21
N GLY A 190 10.04 -23.47 26.50
CA GLY A 190 10.64 -24.23 27.57
C GLY A 190 10.41 -25.71 27.30
N ALA A 191 11.45 -26.52 27.46
CA ALA A 191 11.38 -27.97 27.33
C ALA A 191 10.14 -28.47 28.07
N SER A 192 9.22 -29.06 27.30
CA SER A 192 8.03 -29.74 27.81
C SER A 192 8.45 -30.66 28.95
N SER A 193 8.09 -30.30 30.19
CA SER A 193 8.06 -31.25 31.28
C SER A 193 7.03 -32.30 30.88
N ARG A 194 7.51 -33.47 30.44
CA ARG A 194 6.68 -34.65 30.23
C ARG A 194 5.91 -34.89 31.53
N ARG A 195 4.63 -34.50 31.58
CA ARG A 195 3.72 -35.08 32.58
C ARG A 195 3.59 -36.55 32.21
N ARG A 196 4.21 -37.40 33.01
CA ARG A 196 4.09 -38.84 32.95
C ARG A 196 2.62 -39.17 33.22
N TRP A 197 1.90 -39.70 32.24
CA TRP A 197 0.61 -40.33 32.48
C TRP A 197 0.84 -41.51 33.42
N ALA A 198 0.12 -41.53 34.55
CA ALA A 198 0.04 -42.70 35.41
C ALA A 198 -0.72 -43.80 34.66
N ALA A 199 -0.20 -45.03 34.72
CA ALA A 199 -0.80 -46.20 34.11
C ALA A 199 -2.20 -46.45 34.68
N VAL A 200 -3.16 -46.69 33.80
CA VAL A 200 -4.47 -47.25 34.12
C VAL A 200 -4.27 -48.76 34.30
N PRO A 201 -4.72 -49.39 35.41
CA PRO A 201 -4.61 -50.84 35.55
C PRO A 201 -5.57 -51.57 34.61
N ASP A 202 -5.05 -52.62 33.96
CA ASP A 202 -5.76 -53.48 33.02
C ASP A 202 -7.01 -54.11 33.65
N ALA A 203 -8.15 -53.93 32.98
CA ALA A 203 -9.38 -54.65 33.29
C ALA A 203 -9.34 -56.05 32.71
N VAL A 204 -9.63 -57.01 33.58
CA VAL A 204 -9.59 -58.47 33.42
C VAL A 204 -10.43 -58.98 32.24
N ALA A 205 -9.83 -59.88 31.46
CA ALA A 205 -10.52 -60.63 30.42
C ALA A 205 -11.46 -61.71 31.01
N PRO A 206 -12.66 -61.93 30.44
CA PRO A 206 -13.52 -63.03 30.87
C PRO A 206 -13.04 -64.37 30.29
N GLY A 207 -12.70 -65.30 31.19
CA GLY A 207 -12.48 -66.71 30.90
C GLY A 207 -13.77 -67.46 30.58
N SER A 208 -13.64 -68.41 29.66
CA SER A 208 -14.69 -69.26 29.11
C SER A 208 -14.91 -70.54 29.94
N ALA A 209 -16.16 -71.00 29.92
CA ALA A 209 -16.65 -72.39 29.91
C ALA A 209 -16.99 -73.15 31.22
N ALA A 210 -18.25 -73.63 31.21
CA ALA A 210 -18.69 -75.03 31.37
C ALA A 210 -19.25 -75.55 32.73
N THR A 211 -20.59 -75.74 32.74
CA THR A 211 -21.38 -76.95 33.13
C THR A 211 -21.02 -77.81 34.36
N SER A 212 -21.96 -77.99 35.31
CA SER A 212 -22.89 -79.16 35.39
C SER A 212 -23.56 -79.36 36.78
N ALA A 213 -24.86 -79.71 36.71
CA ALA A 213 -25.69 -80.65 37.50
C ALA A 213 -25.73 -80.74 39.06
N GLY A 214 -26.96 -80.62 39.60
CA GLY A 214 -27.59 -81.53 40.60
C GLY A 214 -27.63 -81.05 42.07
N PRO A 215 -28.55 -81.56 42.91
CA PRO A 215 -29.58 -82.60 42.71
C PRO A 215 -31.02 -82.07 42.52
#